data_AF-K1UGN6-F1
#
_entry.id   AF-K1UGN6-F1
#
_cell.length_a   1.000
_cell.length_b   1.000
_cell.length_c   1.000
_cell.angle_alpha   90.00
_cell.angle_beta   90.00
_cell.angle_gamma   90.00
#
_symmetry.space_group_name_H-M   'P 1'
#
loop_
_entity.id
_entity.type
_entity.pdbx_description
1 polymer ?
#
loop_
_entity_poly.entity_id
_entity_poly.type
_entity_poly.pdbx_seq_one_letter_code
_entity_poly.pdbx_strand_id
1 'polypeptide(L)'
;MLVMQGCFRCGLYWQGLTHDLSKLSPVEFWAGAKYWQGTCSPNNAQRKAEGYSAAWLHHKGRNKHHLEYWIDYAPNGDHAMAGMRMPNRYVAEMVCDRIAASKNYKG
;
A
#
# COMPACT_ATOMS: atom_id res chain seq x y z
N MET A 1 -8.49 -7.74 -8.24
CA MET A 1 -8.79 -9.16 -7.88
C MET A 1 -7.55 -10.06 -7.80
N LEU A 2 -6.44 -9.77 -8.49
CA LEU A 2 -5.23 -10.62 -8.45
C LEU A 2 -4.64 -10.80 -7.04
N VAL A 3 -4.63 -9.73 -6.22
CA VAL A 3 -4.14 -9.80 -4.83
C VAL A 3 -4.93 -10.79 -4.00
N MET A 4 -6.26 -10.73 -4.09
CA MET A 4 -7.17 -11.62 -3.38
C MET A 4 -6.91 -13.09 -3.75
N GLN A 5 -6.71 -13.41 -5.03
CA GLN A 5 -6.37 -14.76 -5.47
C GLN A 5 -5.05 -15.24 -4.88
N GLY A 6 -4.02 -14.38 -4.87
CA GLY A 6 -2.73 -14.69 -4.23
C GLY A 6 -2.88 -14.94 -2.74
N CYS A 7 -3.56 -14.04 -2.03
CA CYS A 7 -3.83 -14.17 -0.60
C CYS A 7 -4.58 -15.46 -0.26
N PHE A 8 -5.58 -15.84 -1.07
CA PHE A 8 -6.36 -17.06 -0.83
C PHE A 8 -5.52 -18.32 -1.00
N ARG A 9 -4.58 -18.34 -1.96
CA ARG A 9 -3.61 -19.44 -2.12
C ARG A 9 -2.63 -19.56 -0.95
N CYS A 10 -2.42 -18.46 -0.22
CA CYS A 10 -1.62 -18.43 1.01
C CYS A 10 -2.44 -18.65 2.30
N GLY A 11 -3.74 -18.96 2.20
CA GLY A 11 -4.62 -19.10 3.36
C GLY A 11 -5.03 -17.77 4.03
N LEU A 12 -4.73 -16.64 3.40
CA LEU A 12 -4.97 -15.29 3.93
C LEU A 12 -6.33 -14.75 3.47
N TYR A 13 -7.42 -15.48 3.72
CA TYR A 13 -8.75 -15.13 3.21
C TYR A 13 -9.21 -13.75 3.68
N TRP A 14 -9.10 -13.46 4.98
CA TRP A 14 -9.50 -12.18 5.53
C TRP A 14 -8.69 -11.02 4.93
N GLN A 15 -7.36 -11.13 4.90
CA GLN A 15 -6.51 -10.09 4.29
C GLN A 15 -6.81 -9.90 2.81
N GLY A 16 -7.07 -10.97 2.06
CA GLY A 16 -7.46 -10.87 0.65
C GLY A 16 -8.78 -10.14 0.43
N LEU A 17 -9.75 -10.31 1.33
CA LEU A 17 -11.06 -9.62 1.28
C LEU A 17 -10.96 -8.16 1.75
N THR A 18 -10.15 -7.89 2.77
CA THR A 18 -9.99 -6.54 3.35
C THR A 18 -8.79 -5.78 2.78
N HIS A 19 -8.15 -6.29 1.74
CA HIS A 19 -6.99 -5.67 1.13
C HIS A 19 -7.35 -4.26 0.64
N ASP A 20 -6.59 -3.27 1.10
CA ASP A 20 -6.70 -1.87 0.68
C ASP A 20 -8.08 -1.22 0.85
N LEU A 21 -8.87 -1.63 1.84
CA LEU A 21 -10.16 -0.97 2.13
C LEU A 21 -10.03 0.53 2.43
N SER A 22 -8.82 1.01 2.81
CA SER A 22 -8.55 2.43 2.98
C SER A 22 -8.79 3.25 1.69
N LYS A 23 -8.75 2.63 0.50
CA LYS A 23 -9.05 3.27 -0.79
C LYS A 23 -10.46 3.87 -0.87
N LEU A 24 -11.37 3.39 -0.03
CA LEU A 24 -12.74 3.89 0.08
C LEU A 24 -12.86 5.15 0.94
N SER A 25 -11.80 5.54 1.65
CA SER A 25 -11.78 6.80 2.40
C SER A 25 -11.83 8.01 1.44
N PRO A 26 -12.42 9.15 1.84
CA PRO A 26 -12.50 10.33 0.98
C PRO A 26 -11.14 10.81 0.46
N VAL A 27 -10.09 10.74 1.28
CA VAL A 27 -8.73 11.21 0.91
C VAL A 27 -8.10 10.35 -0.18
N GLU A 28 -8.33 9.05 -0.20
CA GLU A 28 -7.84 8.16 -1.25
C GLU A 28 -8.76 8.14 -2.46
N PHE A 29 -10.08 8.11 -2.25
CA PHE A 29 -11.07 8.01 -3.31
C PHE A 29 -11.04 9.23 -4.25
N TRP A 30 -11.09 10.44 -3.70
CA TRP A 30 -11.12 11.66 -4.52
C TRP A 30 -9.80 11.91 -5.25
N ALA A 31 -8.66 11.62 -4.61
CA ALA A 31 -7.36 11.67 -5.27
C ALA A 31 -7.27 10.62 -6.38
N GLY A 32 -7.75 9.39 -6.11
CA GLY A 32 -7.84 8.32 -7.09
C GLY A 32 -8.64 8.74 -8.32
N ALA A 33 -9.81 9.36 -8.13
CA ALA A 33 -10.65 9.85 -9.23
C ALA A 33 -10.01 11.01 -10.00
N LYS A 34 -9.46 12.02 -9.29
CA LYS A 34 -8.86 13.22 -9.89
C LYS A 34 -7.61 12.91 -10.71
N TYR A 35 -6.76 12.00 -10.22
CA TYR A 35 -5.45 11.71 -10.80
C TYR A 35 -5.39 10.39 -11.58
N TRP A 36 -6.55 9.79 -11.89
CA TRP A 36 -6.61 8.58 -12.71
C TRP A 36 -6.21 8.88 -14.15
N GLN A 37 -5.14 8.22 -14.61
CA GLN A 37 -4.63 8.32 -15.99
C GLN A 37 -4.54 6.97 -16.72
N GLY A 38 -4.87 5.86 -16.05
CA GLY A 38 -4.84 4.51 -16.62
C GLY A 38 -3.46 3.88 -16.81
N THR A 39 -2.39 4.66 -16.95
CA THR A 39 -1.03 4.14 -17.25
C THR A 39 -0.08 4.09 -16.05
N CYS A 40 -0.39 4.77 -14.95
CA CYS A 40 0.35 4.63 -13.70
C CYS A 40 -0.56 4.83 -12.48
N SER A 41 -0.01 4.63 -11.28
CA SER A 41 -0.75 4.86 -10.03
C SER A 41 -1.20 6.33 -9.91
N PRO A 42 -2.48 6.60 -9.57
CA PRO A 42 -2.96 7.96 -9.28
C PRO A 42 -2.14 8.67 -8.20
N ASN A 43 -1.57 7.91 -7.26
CA ASN A 43 -0.69 8.45 -6.22
C ASN A 43 0.60 9.05 -6.81
N ASN A 44 1.13 8.49 -7.89
CA ASN A 44 2.32 9.03 -8.57
C ASN A 44 1.98 10.33 -9.30
N ALA A 45 0.80 10.38 -9.95
CA ALA A 45 0.32 11.60 -10.59
C ALA A 45 0.06 12.72 -9.57
N GLN A 46 -0.58 12.41 -8.43
CA GLN A 46 -0.74 13.37 -7.33
C GLN A 46 0.62 13.89 -6.85
N ARG A 47 1.59 12.99 -6.62
CA ARG A 47 2.92 13.36 -6.15
C ARG A 47 3.64 14.31 -7.11
N LYS A 48 3.50 14.10 -8.43
CA LYS A 48 4.08 14.99 -9.43
C LYS A 48 3.42 16.38 -9.42
N ALA A 49 2.12 16.45 -9.19
CA ALA A 49 1.37 17.69 -9.19
C ALA A 49 1.53 18.51 -7.89
N GLU A 50 1.58 17.84 -6.74
CA GLU A 50 1.51 18.49 -5.42
C GLU A 50 2.83 18.42 -4.63
N GLY A 51 3.85 17.72 -5.15
CA GLY A 51 5.12 17.46 -4.45
C GLY A 51 5.05 16.31 -3.42
N TYR A 52 3.85 15.84 -3.09
CA TYR A 52 3.59 14.68 -2.23
C TYR A 52 2.26 14.04 -2.61
N SER A 53 1.95 12.86 -2.08
CA SER A 53 0.64 12.23 -2.25
C SER A 53 -0.01 11.99 -0.90
N ALA A 54 -1.02 12.81 -0.59
CA ALA A 54 -1.84 12.64 0.60
C ALA A 54 -2.53 11.26 0.62
N ALA A 55 -2.99 10.79 -0.55
CA ALA A 55 -3.58 9.48 -0.71
C ALA A 55 -2.59 8.37 -0.38
N TRP A 56 -1.34 8.43 -0.89
CA TRP A 56 -0.31 7.45 -0.56
C TRP A 56 0.07 7.45 0.92
N LEU A 57 0.22 8.62 1.55
CA LEU A 57 0.54 8.72 2.97
C LEU A 57 -0.55 8.09 3.83
N HIS A 58 -1.81 8.34 3.50
CA HIS A 58 -2.95 7.73 4.17
C HIS A 58 -3.01 6.21 3.95
N HIS A 59 -2.78 5.77 2.71
CA HIS A 59 -2.83 4.39 2.28
C HIS A 59 -1.79 3.52 2.97
N LYS A 60 -0.49 3.87 2.82
CA LYS A 60 0.60 3.11 3.43
C LYS A 60 0.54 3.14 4.97
N GLY A 61 -0.05 4.19 5.54
CA GLY A 61 -0.25 4.33 6.99
C GLY A 61 -1.44 3.53 7.56
N ARG A 62 -2.30 2.92 6.72
CA ARG A 62 -3.45 2.12 7.15
C ARG A 62 -3.39 0.66 6.72
N ASN A 63 -2.62 0.36 5.68
CA ASN A 63 -2.48 -0.98 5.13
C ASN A 63 -1.16 -1.61 5.59
N LYS A 64 -1.27 -2.59 6.48
CA LYS A 64 -0.14 -3.24 7.17
C LYS A 64 0.79 -4.04 6.25
N HIS A 65 0.40 -4.32 5.00
CA HIS A 65 1.30 -4.96 4.04
C HIS A 65 2.27 -3.96 3.38
N HIS A 66 2.11 -2.65 3.56
CA HIS A 66 3.13 -1.68 3.14
C HIS A 66 4.24 -1.64 4.17
N LEU A 67 5.49 -1.67 3.70
CA LEU A 67 6.67 -1.61 4.58
C LEU A 67 6.73 -0.31 5.37
N GLU A 68 6.21 0.78 4.81
CA GLU A 68 6.18 2.09 5.47
C GLU A 68 5.24 2.14 6.68
N TYR A 69 4.29 1.20 6.80
CA TYR A 69 3.48 1.04 8.00
C TYR A 69 4.35 0.66 9.22
N TRP A 70 5.45 -0.05 8.97
CA TRP A 70 6.33 -0.60 9.99
C TRP A 70 7.58 0.24 10.20
N ILE A 71 7.53 1.54 9.89
CA ILE A 71 8.61 2.47 10.23
C ILE A 71 8.21 3.16 11.53
N ASP A 72 9.08 3.08 12.54
CA ASP A 72 8.88 3.69 13.85
C ASP A 72 10.19 4.31 14.37
N TYR A 73 10.16 4.96 15.52
CA TYR A 73 11.34 5.51 16.16
C TYR A 73 12.37 4.42 16.47
N ALA A 74 13.61 4.71 16.11
CA ALA A 74 14.73 3.86 16.41
C ALA A 74 14.95 3.83 17.94
N PRO A 75 15.20 2.64 18.52
CA PRO A 75 15.30 2.47 19.97
C PRO A 75 16.54 3.14 20.59
N ASN A 76 17.46 3.65 19.77
CA ASN A 76 18.70 4.32 20.16
C ASN A 76 18.52 5.81 20.49
N GLY A 77 17.31 6.37 20.41
CA GLY A 77 16.97 7.67 21.02
C GLY A 77 17.42 8.92 20.25
N ASP A 78 17.88 8.77 19.01
CA ASP A 78 18.32 9.86 18.13
C ASP A 78 17.17 10.47 17.29
N HIS A 79 15.92 10.13 17.62
CA HIS A 79 14.72 10.43 16.82
C HIS A 79 14.79 9.95 15.37
N ALA A 80 15.75 9.07 15.02
CA ALA A 80 15.79 8.45 13.71
C ALA A 80 14.60 7.51 13.55
N MET A 81 14.20 7.31 12.30
CA MET A 81 13.15 6.36 11.94
C MET A 81 13.81 5.07 11.43
N ALA A 82 13.40 3.93 11.95
CA ALA A 82 13.91 2.62 11.58
C ALA A 82 12.78 1.65 11.19
N GLY A 83 13.11 0.66 10.37
CA GLY A 83 12.19 -0.41 10.01
C GLY A 83 12.01 -1.41 11.15
N MET A 84 10.75 -1.74 11.43
CA MET A 84 10.34 -2.75 12.40
C MET A 84 10.05 -4.07 11.70
N ARG A 85 10.19 -5.19 12.44
CA ARG A 85 9.91 -6.51 11.89
C ARG A 85 8.43 -6.63 11.51
N MET A 86 8.16 -6.70 10.21
CA MET A 86 6.84 -7.00 9.69
C MET A 86 6.47 -8.48 9.97
N PRO A 87 5.27 -8.77 10.51
CA PRO A 87 4.78 -10.13 10.65
C PRO A 87 4.64 -10.86 9.31
N ASN A 88 4.98 -12.15 9.27
CA ASN A 88 5.04 -12.95 8.03
C ASN A 88 3.75 -12.90 7.18
N ARG A 89 2.57 -12.82 7.82
CA ARG A 89 1.29 -12.73 7.10
C ARG A 89 1.15 -11.45 6.25
N TYR A 90 1.75 -10.35 6.70
CA TYR A 90 1.76 -9.08 5.97
C TYR A 90 2.86 -9.06 4.91
N VAL A 91 3.97 -9.76 5.15
CA VAL A 91 5.00 -10.00 4.12
C VAL A 91 4.41 -10.79 2.94
N ALA A 92 3.65 -11.84 3.23
CA ALA A 92 2.98 -12.66 2.21
C ALA A 92 1.94 -11.84 1.41
N GLU A 93 1.13 -11.02 2.09
CA GLU A 93 0.20 -10.10 1.43
C GLU A 93 0.95 -9.08 0.55
N MET A 94 2.06 -8.50 1.05
CA MET A 94 2.90 -7.56 0.32
C MET A 94 3.48 -8.16 -0.97
N VAL A 95 3.90 -9.43 -0.93
CA VAL A 95 4.37 -10.15 -2.12
C VAL A 95 3.22 -10.36 -3.11
N CYS A 96 2.03 -10.78 -2.64
CA CYS A 96 0.85 -10.92 -3.48
C CYS A 96 0.46 -9.59 -4.15
N ASP A 97 0.52 -8.49 -3.40
CA ASP A 97 0.25 -7.14 -3.88
C ASP A 97 1.24 -6.73 -4.98
N ARG A 98 2.54 -6.91 -4.74
CA ARG A 98 3.58 -6.60 -5.74
C ARG A 98 3.42 -7.41 -7.03
N ILE A 99 3.15 -8.71 -6.93
CA ILE A 99 2.90 -9.57 -8.10
C ILE A 99 1.70 -9.06 -8.89
N ALA A 100 0.62 -8.67 -8.20
CA ALA A 100 -0.57 -8.12 -8.85
C ALA A 100 -0.32 -6.75 -9.49
N ALA A 101 0.38 -5.86 -8.79
CA ALA A 101 0.74 -4.53 -9.28
C ALA A 101 1.62 -4.64 -10.54
N SER A 102 2.64 -5.50 -10.55
CA SER A 102 3.49 -5.73 -11.73
C SER A 102 2.69 -6.25 -12.93
N LYS A 103 1.68 -7.09 -12.71
CA LYS A 103 0.78 -7.57 -13.79
C LYS A 103 -0.15 -6.47 -14.31
N ASN A 104 -0.65 -5.62 -13.43
CA ASN A 104 -1.57 -4.53 -13.80
C ASN A 104 -0.87 -3.38 -14.50
N TYR A 105 0.31 -2.99 -14.03
CA TYR A 105 1.03 -1.82 -14.53
C TYR A 105 2.12 -2.14 -15.55
N LYS A 106 2.36 -3.44 -15.85
CA LYS A 106 3.32 -3.95 -16.84
C LYS A 106 4.63 -3.15 -16.86
N GLY A 107 5.60 -3.59 -16.05
CA GLY A 107 6.96 -3.04 -16.06
C GLY A 107 7.54 -2.87 -17.46
#